data_AF-A0A7X9EFW9-F1
#
_entry.id   AF-A0A7X9EFW9-F1
#
_cell.length_a   1.000
_cell.length_b   1.000
_cell.length_c   1.000
_cell.angle_alpha   90.00
_cell.angle_beta   90.00
_cell.angle_gamma   90.00
#
_symmetry.space_group_name_H-M   'P 1'
#
loop_
_entity.id
_entity.type
_entity.pdbx_description
1 polymer ?
#
loop_
_entity_poly.entity_id
_entity_poly.type
_entity_poly.pdbx_seq_one_letter_code
_entity_poly.pdbx_strand_id
1 'polypeptide(L)'
;KKGAFVLAANLQCEIVPAVLIGTRAVQKRHSFFINPGKIIVRFLPPISTKGLSYEDRESLIKASYNQMYSALPDDEKPLPRENA
;
A
#
# COMPACT_ATOMS: atom_id res chain seq x y z
N LYS A 1 -0.18 -10.30 -0.75
CA LYS A 1 0.65 -11.24 0.06
C LYS A 1 0.43 -10.90 1.53
N LYS A 2 0.47 -11.88 2.45
CA LYS A 2 -0.01 -11.71 3.85
C LYS A 2 1.09 -11.61 4.92
N GLY A 3 2.32 -12.00 4.60
CA GLY A 3 3.39 -12.21 5.59
C GLY A 3 3.74 -10.98 6.44
N ALA A 4 3.83 -9.78 5.85
CA ALA A 4 4.16 -8.57 6.59
C ALA A 4 3.11 -8.20 7.65
N PHE A 5 1.82 -8.37 7.33
CA PHE A 5 0.72 -8.09 8.25
C PHE A 5 0.65 -9.10 9.40
N VAL A 6 0.92 -10.37 9.11
CA VAL A 6 1.02 -11.43 10.13
C VAL A 6 2.19 -11.15 11.07
N LEU A 7 3.34 -10.76 10.54
CA LEU A 7 4.50 -10.41 11.35
C LEU A 7 4.20 -9.21 12.27
N ALA A 8 3.53 -8.19 11.73
CA ALA A 8 3.18 -7.01 12.50
C ALA A 8 2.20 -7.31 13.65
N ALA A 9 1.19 -8.15 13.40
CA ALA A 9 0.29 -8.64 14.44
C ALA A 9 1.05 -9.47 15.50
N ASN A 10 1.92 -10.40 15.10
CA ASN A 10 2.68 -11.22 16.05
C ASN A 10 3.62 -10.39 16.94
N LEU A 11 4.24 -9.35 16.37
CA LEU A 11 5.18 -8.48 17.08
C LEU A 11 4.49 -7.28 17.75
N GLN A 12 3.17 -7.12 17.57
CA GLN A 12 2.41 -5.98 18.07
C GLN A 12 3.03 -4.64 17.64
N CYS A 13 3.55 -4.57 16.41
CA CYS A 13 4.15 -3.36 15.85
C CYS A 13 3.19 -2.65 14.87
N GLU A 14 3.29 -1.33 14.84
CA GLU A 14 2.45 -0.51 13.97
C GLU A 14 2.80 -0.71 12.49
N ILE A 15 1.78 -0.66 11.64
CA ILE A 15 1.94 -0.66 10.18
C ILE A 15 1.82 0.78 9.71
N VAL A 16 2.83 1.29 9.00
CA VAL A 16 2.79 2.60 8.36
C VAL A 16 2.54 2.41 6.85
N PRO A 17 1.31 2.63 6.35
CA PRO A 17 1.05 2.54 4.93
C PRO A 17 1.73 3.70 4.19
N ALA A 18 2.21 3.45 2.97
CA ALA A 18 2.81 4.47 2.13
C ALA A 18 2.36 4.32 0.68
N VAL A 19 2.16 5.45 0.00
CA VAL A 19 1.83 5.50 -1.42
C VAL A 19 2.90 6.24 -2.21
N LEU A 20 3.13 5.77 -3.44
CA LEU A 20 4.04 6.38 -4.39
C LEU A 20 3.23 6.97 -5.55
N ILE A 21 3.36 8.27 -5.78
CA ILE A 21 2.63 9.02 -6.80
C ILE A 21 3.63 9.50 -7.85
N GLY A 22 3.27 9.40 -9.13
CA GLY A 22 4.08 9.80 -10.29
C GLY A 22 5.05 8.72 -10.80
N THR A 23 5.12 7.57 -10.13
CA THR A 23 6.07 6.50 -10.49
C THR A 23 5.81 5.92 -11.87
N ARG A 24 4.53 5.81 -12.28
CA ARG A 24 4.14 5.26 -13.58
C ARG A 24 4.49 6.17 -14.76
N ALA A 25 4.59 7.48 -14.53
CA ALA A 25 5.06 8.44 -15.52
C ALA A 25 6.59 8.37 -15.69
N VAL A 26 7.31 8.17 -14.57
CA VAL A 26 8.76 8.00 -14.54
C VAL A 26 9.19 6.67 -15.16
N GLN A 27 8.60 5.56 -14.74
CA GLN A 27 8.89 4.23 -15.27
C GLN A 27 7.58 3.49 -15.55
N LYS A 28 7.27 3.27 -16.82
CA LYS A 28 6.07 2.56 -17.25
C LYS A 28 6.24 1.06 -16.99
N ARG A 29 5.13 0.37 -16.71
CA ARG A 29 5.13 -1.09 -16.60
C ARG A 29 5.67 -1.69 -17.90
N HIS A 30 6.58 -2.67 -17.78
CA HIS A 30 7.25 -3.35 -18.92
C HIS A 30 8.20 -2.48 -19.75
N SER A 31 8.50 -1.26 -19.32
CA SER A 31 9.53 -0.42 -19.94
C SER A 31 10.86 -0.59 -19.21
N PHE A 32 11.96 -0.54 -19.97
CA PHE A 32 13.32 -0.42 -19.42
C PHE A 32 13.78 1.04 -19.33
N PHE A 33 13.09 1.97 -20.01
CA PHE A 33 13.46 3.39 -20.05
C PHE A 33 12.85 4.18 -18.88
N ILE A 34 13.68 4.96 -18.20
CA ILE A 34 13.29 5.87 -17.11
C ILE A 34 13.22 7.29 -17.66
N ASN A 35 12.09 7.96 -17.47
CA ASN A 35 11.91 9.37 -17.81
C ASN A 35 12.13 10.25 -16.57
N PRO A 36 12.77 11.42 -16.69
CA PRO A 36 12.79 12.40 -15.62
C PRO A 36 11.37 12.78 -15.19
N GLY A 37 11.12 12.82 -13.88
CA GLY A 37 9.82 13.19 -13.33
C GLY A 37 9.85 13.23 -11.81
N LYS A 38 8.81 13.82 -11.23
CA LYS A 38 8.66 13.94 -9.78
C LYS A 38 7.96 12.70 -9.22
N ILE A 39 8.57 12.06 -8.24
CA ILE A 39 7.92 11.01 -7.45
C ILE A 39 7.62 11.58 -6.07
N ILE A 40 6.39 11.39 -5.60
CA ILE A 40 5.97 11.77 -4.25
C ILE A 40 5.79 10.49 -3.44
N VAL A 41 6.52 10.40 -2.32
CA VAL A 41 6.29 9.37 -1.31
C VAL A 41 5.43 9.99 -0.21
N ARG A 42 4.27 9.40 0.05
CA ARG A 42 3.38 9.85 1.12
C ARG A 42 3.22 8.74 2.15
N PHE A 43 3.74 8.97 3.34
CA PHE A 43 3.47 8.15 4.52
C PHE A 43 2.11 8.52 5.10
N LEU A 44 1.33 7.51 5.47
CA LEU A 44 -0.02 7.65 6.00
C LEU A 44 -0.02 7.36 7.51
N PRO A 45 -1.08 7.78 8.24
CA PRO A 45 -1.20 7.48 9.66
C PRO A 45 -0.96 5.99 9.99
N PRO A 46 -0.25 5.69 11.09
CA PRO A 46 0.01 4.31 11.49
C PRO A 46 -1.29 3.58 11.84
N ILE A 47 -1.32 2.28 11.56
CA ILE A 47 -2.37 1.35 11.94
C ILE A 47 -1.83 0.52 13.12
N SER A 48 -2.47 0.64 14.28
CA SER A 48 -2.12 -0.14 15.45
C SER A 48 -2.48 -1.61 15.25
N THR A 49 -1.60 -2.51 15.71
CA THR A 49 -1.83 -3.96 15.78
C THR A 49 -2.05 -4.46 17.20
N LYS A 50 -2.16 -3.54 18.17
CA LYS A 50 -2.28 -3.86 19.58
C LYS A 50 -3.54 -4.69 19.85
N GLY A 51 -3.36 -5.87 20.46
CA GLY A 51 -4.42 -6.82 20.75
C GLY A 51 -4.94 -7.60 19.54
N LEU A 52 -4.36 -7.40 18.35
CA LEU A 52 -4.74 -8.14 17.15
C LEU A 52 -3.96 -9.45 17.02
N SER A 53 -4.60 -10.40 16.35
CA SER A 53 -4.16 -11.78 16.18
C SER A 53 -4.00 -12.15 14.70
N TYR A 54 -3.65 -13.42 14.43
CA TYR A 54 -3.56 -13.92 13.06
C TYR A 54 -4.91 -13.87 12.33
N GLU A 55 -6.00 -14.04 13.07
CA GLU A 55 -7.38 -14.01 12.60
C GLU A 55 -7.75 -12.63 12.02
N ASP A 56 -7.14 -11.57 12.56
CA ASP A 56 -7.37 -10.17 12.15
C ASP A 56 -6.55 -9.75 10.92
N ARG A 57 -5.66 -10.59 10.40
CA ARG A 57 -4.75 -10.22 9.29
C ARG A 57 -5.48 -9.67 8.05
N GLU A 58 -6.66 -10.22 7.73
CA GLU A 58 -7.44 -9.78 6.56
C GLU A 58 -8.05 -8.38 6.78
N SER A 59 -8.46 -8.07 8.02
CA SER A 59 -8.98 -6.74 8.36
C SER A 59 -7.86 -5.71 8.30
N LEU A 60 -6.66 -6.05 8.77
CA LEU A 60 -5.45 -5.21 8.66
C LEU A 60 -5.05 -4.94 7.21
N ILE A 61 -5.05 -5.97 6.35
CA ILE A 61 -4.77 -5.81 4.91
C ILE A 61 -5.79 -4.87 4.28
N LYS A 62 -7.09 -5.06 4.57
CA LYS A 62 -8.17 -4.24 4.01
C LYS A 62 -8.10 -2.79 4.50
N ALA A 63 -7.84 -2.56 5.79
CA ALA A 63 -7.68 -1.23 6.36
C ALA A 63 -6.51 -0.48 5.72
N SER A 64 -5.34 -1.13 5.66
CA SER A 64 -4.15 -0.57 5.00
C SER A 64 -4.40 -0.26 3.52
N TYR A 65 -5.04 -1.18 2.80
CA TYR A 65 -5.40 -0.97 1.39
C TYR A 65 -6.34 0.22 1.22
N ASN A 66 -7.41 0.31 2.01
CA ASN A 66 -8.38 1.40 1.91
C ASN A 66 -7.74 2.76 2.21
N GLN A 67 -6.87 2.82 3.22
CA GLN A 67 -6.16 4.04 3.57
C GLN A 67 -5.21 4.49 2.44
N MET A 68 -4.48 3.54 1.83
CA MET A 68 -3.64 3.82 0.66
C MET A 68 -4.47 4.26 -0.55
N TYR A 69 -5.56 3.55 -0.85
CA TYR A 69 -6.42 3.85 -2.00
C TYR A 69 -7.04 5.25 -1.93
N SER A 70 -7.51 5.66 -0.75
CA SER A 70 -8.07 6.99 -0.51
C SER A 70 -7.02 8.11 -0.59
N ALA A 71 -5.73 7.78 -0.41
CA ALA A 71 -4.64 8.75 -0.49
C ALA A 71 -4.09 8.95 -1.92
N LEU A 72 -4.45 8.08 -2.87
CA LEU A 72 -4.03 8.18 -4.26
C LEU A 72 -4.89 9.20 -5.04
N PRO A 73 -4.28 10.01 -5.92
CA PRO A 73 -5.00 10.76 -6.94
C PRO A 73 -5.84 9.84 -7.83
N ASP A 74 -6.96 10.35 -8.37
CA ASP A 74 -7.93 9.54 -9.12
C ASP A 74 -7.33 8.89 -10.38
N ASP A 75 -6.42 9.58 -11.07
CA ASP A 75 -5.70 9.12 -12.26
C ASP A 75 -4.60 8.09 -11.97
N GLU A 76 -4.20 7.97 -10.70
CA GLU A 76 -3.21 7.00 -10.23
C GLU A 76 -3.82 5.84 -9.43
N LYS A 77 -5.15 5.83 -9.26
CA LYS A 77 -5.83 4.68 -8.66
C LYS A 77 -5.63 3.43 -9.51
N PRO A 78 -5.42 2.26 -8.87
CA PRO A 78 -5.29 1.02 -9.61
C PRO A 78 -6.55 0.75 -10.42
N LEU A 79 -6.37 0.26 -11.65
CA LEU A 79 -7.49 -0.26 -12.44
C LEU A 79 -8.22 -1.35 -11.64
N PRO A 80 -9.54 -1.49 -11.82
CA PRO A 80 -10.27 -2.63 -11.29
C PRO A 80 -9.53 -3.90 -11.69
N ARG A 81 -9.29 -4.80 -10.72
CA ARG A 81 -8.71 -6.11 -11.05
C ARG A 81 -9.77 -6.89 -11.82
N GLU A 82 -9.72 -6.87 -13.15
CA GLU A 82 -10.40 -7.89 -13.95
C GLU A 82 -9.76 -9.25 -13.60
N ASN A 83 -10.57 -10.13 -13.02
CA ASN A 83 -10.37 -11.57 -12.82
C ASN A 83 -8.92 -12.00 -12.55
N ALA A 84 -8.55 -12.00 -11.27
CA ALA A 84 -7.38 -12.72 -10.75
C ALA A 84 -7.70 -14.21 -10.56
#